data_AF-A0A966F945-F1
#
_entry.id   AF-A0A966F945-F1
#
_cell.length_a   1.000
_cell.length_b   1.000
_cell.length_c   1.000
_cell.angle_alpha   90.00
_cell.angle_beta   90.00
_cell.angle_gamma   90.00
#
_symmetry.space_group_name_H-M   'P 1'
#
loop_
_entity.id
_entity.type
_entity.pdbx_description
1 polymer ?
#
loop_
_entity_poly.entity_id
_entity_poly.type
_entity_poly.pdbx_seq_one_letter_code
_entity_poly.pdbx_strand_id
1 'polypeptide(L)'
;ITELYTFGSNYADIFSITGSKIGEHGSSGGPIVTDYGSVIGMITTKGDDVKDGTGSLRAITLSHINRTITEETGFSFARNVSGNLPYRARIFTETMAPFLRNILEDASKTEL
;
A
#
# COMPACT_ATOMS: atom_id res chain seq x y z
N ILE A 1 14.30 -11.45 1.41
CA ILE A 1 14.56 -10.01 1.19
C ILE A 1 15.93 -9.90 0.58
N THR A 2 16.06 -9.26 -0.60
CA THR A 2 17.36 -9.07 -1.27
C THR A 2 17.94 -7.69 -1.01
N GLU A 3 17.09 -6.66 -1.01
CA GLU A 3 17.50 -5.27 -0.81
C GLU A 3 16.53 -4.54 0.10
N LEU A 4 17.02 -3.46 0.71
CA LEU A 4 16.27 -2.49 1.49
C LEU A 4 16.51 -1.10 0.92
N TYR A 5 15.45 -0.33 0.76
CA TYR A 5 15.51 1.07 0.33
C TYR A 5 14.79 1.98 1.32
N THR A 6 15.11 3.26 1.22
CA THR A 6 14.55 4.34 2.02
C THR A 6 14.16 5.51 1.13
N PHE A 7 13.13 6.26 1.50
CA PHE A 7 12.74 7.53 0.87
C PHE A 7 13.52 8.74 1.43
N GLY A 8 14.73 8.50 1.96
CA GLY A 8 15.56 9.54 2.61
C GLY A 8 15.47 9.54 4.14
N SER A 9 14.87 8.50 4.73
CA SER A 9 14.86 8.25 6.17
C SER A 9 15.94 7.24 6.60
N ASN A 10 16.16 7.05 7.90
CA ASN A 10 17.04 5.99 8.43
C ASN A 10 16.30 4.66 8.64
N TYR A 11 15.12 4.49 8.03
CA TYR A 11 14.29 3.30 8.17
C TYR A 11 14.18 2.56 6.82
N ALA A 12 13.99 1.25 6.89
CA ALA A 12 13.62 0.47 5.72
C ALA A 12 12.16 0.80 5.32
N ASP A 13 12.01 1.47 4.19
CA ASP A 13 10.71 1.90 3.66
C ASP A 13 10.20 0.93 2.58
N ILE A 14 11.11 0.41 1.76
CA ILE A 14 10.83 -0.57 0.72
C ILE A 14 11.80 -1.74 0.88
N PHE A 15 11.34 -2.94 0.56
CA PHE A 15 12.21 -4.09 0.41
C PHE A 15 11.91 -4.88 -0.86
N SER A 16 12.94 -5.56 -1.35
CA SER A 16 12.90 -6.39 -2.55
C SER A 16 12.79 -7.86 -2.20
N ILE A 17 12.03 -8.60 -3.00
CA ILE A 17 11.95 -10.06 -2.98
C ILE A 17 12.36 -10.58 -4.36
N THR A 18 13.27 -11.55 -4.37
CA THR A 18 13.70 -12.28 -5.57
C THR A 18 12.51 -12.89 -6.31
N GLY A 19 12.63 -12.97 -7.63
CA GLY A 19 11.64 -13.59 -8.49
C GLY A 19 11.24 -14.99 -8.06
N SER A 20 9.93 -15.22 -8.04
CA SER A 20 9.33 -16.53 -7.82
C SER A 20 8.08 -16.68 -8.67
N LYS A 21 7.56 -17.92 -8.81
CA LYS A 21 6.27 -18.19 -9.49
C LYS A 21 5.09 -17.40 -8.91
N ILE A 22 5.24 -16.77 -7.74
CA ILE A 22 4.21 -15.98 -7.04
C ILE A 22 4.13 -14.55 -7.58
N GLY A 23 5.14 -14.09 -8.34
CA GLY A 23 5.15 -12.78 -9.00
C GLY A 23 4.28 -12.71 -10.26
N GLU A 24 3.03 -13.19 -10.19
CA GLU A 24 2.04 -13.03 -11.26
C GLU A 24 1.34 -11.68 -11.18
N HIS A 25 0.76 -11.24 -12.30
CA HIS A 25 -0.03 -10.01 -12.36
C HIS A 25 -1.21 -10.09 -11.38
N GLY A 26 -1.50 -8.99 -10.68
CA GLY A 26 -2.56 -8.93 -9.66
C GLY A 26 -2.10 -9.20 -8.23
N SER A 27 -0.79 -9.40 -8.01
CA SER A 27 -0.21 -9.51 -6.66
C SER A 27 -0.08 -8.17 -5.91
N SER A 28 -0.15 -7.03 -6.62
CA SER A 28 -0.15 -5.68 -6.01
C SER A 28 -1.29 -5.53 -5.00
N GLY A 29 -0.98 -4.98 -3.82
CA GLY A 29 -1.88 -4.89 -2.68
C GLY A 29 -1.91 -6.14 -1.79
N GLY A 30 -1.29 -7.24 -2.24
CA GLY A 30 -1.16 -8.46 -1.44
C GLY A 30 -0.20 -8.29 -0.25
N PRO A 31 -0.47 -8.96 0.90
CA PRO A 31 0.42 -8.92 2.04
C PRO A 31 1.63 -9.84 1.82
N ILE A 32 2.79 -9.41 2.31
CA ILE A 32 3.95 -10.29 2.50
C ILE A 32 3.96 -10.72 3.96
N VAL A 33 3.93 -12.03 4.15
CA VAL A 33 3.90 -12.68 5.46
C VAL A 33 5.23 -13.36 5.77
N THR A 34 5.61 -13.37 7.04
CA THR A 34 6.70 -14.19 7.55
C THR A 34 6.24 -15.63 7.73
N ASP A 35 7.19 -16.55 7.96
CA ASP A 35 6.90 -17.95 8.29
C ASP A 35 6.07 -18.11 9.58
N TYR A 36 6.04 -17.07 10.42
CA TYR A 36 5.22 -16.99 11.63
C TYR A 36 3.82 -16.38 11.38
N GLY A 37 3.44 -16.14 10.12
CA GLY A 37 2.14 -15.59 9.74
C GLY A 37 1.98 -14.08 10.01
N SER A 38 3.06 -13.36 10.29
CA SER A 38 3.01 -11.92 10.53
C SER A 38 3.19 -11.14 9.23
N VAL A 39 2.34 -10.14 8.98
CA VAL A 39 2.48 -9.26 7.81
C VAL A 39 3.61 -8.26 8.05
N ILE A 40 4.55 -8.13 7.09
CA ILE A 40 5.71 -7.23 7.19
C ILE A 40 5.72 -6.13 6.13
N GLY A 41 4.92 -6.28 5.07
CA GLY A 41 4.80 -5.29 4.02
C GLY A 41 3.68 -5.61 3.05
N MET A 42 3.47 -4.69 2.12
CA MET A 42 2.46 -4.80 1.08
C MET A 42 3.12 -4.64 -0.29
N ILE A 43 2.79 -5.54 -1.21
CA ILE A 43 3.34 -5.53 -2.57
C ILE A 43 2.85 -4.26 -3.28
N THR A 44 3.79 -3.48 -3.82
CA THR A 44 3.47 -2.28 -4.59
C THR A 44 3.60 -2.55 -6.08
N THR A 45 4.73 -3.09 -6.51
CA THR A 45 5.02 -3.34 -7.91
C THR A 45 5.74 -4.67 -8.11
N LYS A 46 5.54 -5.22 -9.31
CA LYS A 46 6.34 -6.31 -9.85
C LYS A 46 7.56 -5.74 -10.56
N GLY A 47 8.71 -6.36 -10.34
CA GLY A 47 9.94 -6.16 -11.09
C GLY A 47 10.19 -7.28 -12.09
N ASP A 48 11.06 -6.98 -13.05
CA ASP A 48 11.60 -7.95 -14.02
C ASP A 48 13.03 -7.51 -14.42
N ASP A 49 13.87 -7.26 -13.41
CA ASP A 49 15.24 -6.82 -13.61
C ASP A 49 16.23 -8.00 -13.57
N VAL A 50 17.40 -7.80 -14.17
CA VAL A 50 18.47 -8.81 -14.28
C VAL A 50 19.01 -9.22 -12.91
N LYS A 51 18.79 -8.39 -11.87
CA LYS A 51 19.37 -8.54 -10.55
C LYS A 51 18.52 -9.41 -9.63
N ASP A 52 17.22 -9.15 -9.59
CA ASP A 52 16.24 -9.84 -8.73
C ASP A 52 15.48 -10.93 -9.50
N GLY A 53 15.58 -10.96 -10.84
CA GLY A 53 14.99 -11.97 -11.71
C GLY A 53 13.51 -11.74 -12.02
N THR A 54 12.99 -12.48 -13.00
CA THR A 54 11.59 -12.38 -13.44
C THR A 54 10.62 -12.77 -12.33
N GLY A 55 9.62 -11.90 -12.11
CA GLY A 55 8.64 -12.10 -11.03
C GLY A 55 9.11 -11.56 -9.68
N SER A 56 10.14 -10.72 -9.64
CA SER A 56 10.55 -10.03 -8.43
C SER A 56 9.47 -9.06 -7.96
N LEU A 57 9.47 -8.77 -6.67
CA LEU A 57 8.45 -7.91 -6.05
C LEU A 57 9.12 -6.81 -5.23
N ARG A 58 8.57 -5.60 -5.35
CA ARG A 58 8.85 -4.49 -4.44
C ARG A 58 7.69 -4.38 -3.48
N ALA A 59 8.01 -4.16 -2.21
CA ALA A 59 7.00 -4.01 -1.18
C ALA A 59 7.34 -2.87 -0.24
N ILE A 60 6.30 -2.11 0.11
CA ILE A 60 6.40 -1.05 1.11
C ILE A 60 6.21 -1.68 2.50
N THR A 61 7.00 -1.25 3.48
CA THR A 61 6.94 -1.82 4.84
C THR A 61 5.69 -1.34 5.58
N LEU A 62 5.13 -2.19 6.44
CA LEU A 62 4.02 -1.77 7.32
C LEU A 62 4.46 -0.65 8.28
N SER A 63 5.74 -0.62 8.67
CA SER A 63 6.30 0.44 9.50
C SER A 63 6.34 1.79 8.77
N HIS A 64 6.64 1.80 7.47
CA HIS A 64 6.51 3.01 6.65
C HIS A 64 5.05 3.46 6.54
N ILE A 65 4.13 2.57 6.14
CA ILE A 65 2.70 2.89 6.03
C ILE A 65 2.17 3.51 7.34
N ASN A 66 2.49 2.89 8.49
CA ASN A 66 2.04 3.39 9.78
C ASN A 66 2.59 4.78 10.11
N ARG A 67 3.89 5.03 9.85
CA ARG A 67 4.49 6.35 10.10
C ARG A 67 3.81 7.42 9.25
N THR A 68 3.75 7.21 7.94
CA THR A 68 3.16 8.19 7.02
C THR A 68 1.70 8.48 7.37
N ILE A 69 0.87 7.46 7.66
CA ILE A 69 -0.53 7.69 8.07
C ILE A 69 -0.60 8.45 9.40
N THR A 70 0.28 8.16 10.35
CA THR A 70 0.32 8.86 11.64
C THR A 70 0.73 10.32 11.46
N GLU A 71 1.71 10.59 10.61
CA GLU A 71 2.18 11.94 10.30
C GLU A 71 1.09 12.78 9.61
N GLU A 72 0.36 12.19 8.66
CA GLU A 72 -0.67 12.89 7.89
C GLU A 72 -2.01 13.04 8.63
N THR A 73 -2.37 12.08 9.49
CA THR A 73 -3.71 12.02 10.11
C THR A 73 -3.72 12.21 11.62
N GLY A 74 -2.55 12.10 12.27
CA GLY A 74 -2.44 12.02 13.73
C GLY A 74 -2.88 10.68 14.33
N PHE A 75 -3.27 9.70 13.52
CA PHE A 75 -3.75 8.39 13.96
C PHE A 75 -2.91 7.25 13.37
N SER A 76 -2.65 6.20 14.16
CA SER A 76 -1.93 5.03 13.67
C SER A 76 -2.71 4.27 12.59
N PHE A 77 -1.99 3.51 11.75
CA PHE A 77 -2.62 2.64 10.76
C PHE A 77 -3.58 1.65 11.42
N ALA A 78 -3.18 1.03 12.53
CA ALA A 78 -4.01 0.10 13.29
C ALA A 78 -5.34 0.73 13.74
N ARG A 79 -5.35 2.01 14.13
CA ARG A 79 -6.57 2.73 14.50
C ARG A 79 -7.48 3.00 13.29
N ASN A 80 -6.89 3.19 12.12
CA ASN A 80 -7.62 3.42 10.88
C ASN A 80 -8.28 2.13 10.35
N VAL A 81 -7.62 0.97 10.50
CA VAL A 81 -8.14 -0.32 10.02
C VAL A 81 -8.88 -1.16 11.07
N SER A 82 -9.02 -0.65 12.29
CA SER A 82 -9.79 -1.31 13.36
C SER A 82 -11.22 -0.76 13.49
N GLY A 83 -12.04 -1.50 14.22
CA GLY A 83 -13.45 -1.17 14.48
C GLY A 83 -14.40 -1.79 13.45
N ASN A 84 -15.60 -1.20 13.33
CA ASN A 84 -16.63 -1.70 12.43
C ASN A 84 -16.39 -1.16 11.01
N LEU A 85 -15.55 -1.86 10.24
CA LEU A 85 -15.24 -1.50 8.85
C LEU A 85 -16.48 -1.45 7.94
N PRO A 86 -17.43 -2.40 8.00
CA PRO A 86 -18.67 -2.30 7.22
C PRO A 86 -19.45 -1.02 7.50
N TYR A 87 -19.56 -0.61 8.76
CA TYR A 87 -20.22 0.64 9.13
C TYR A 87 -19.47 1.86 8.60
N ARG A 88 -18.14 1.90 8.74
CA ARG A 88 -17.31 2.99 8.21
C ARG A 88 -17.39 3.08 6.69
N ALA A 89 -17.38 1.95 5.99
CA ALA A 89 -17.56 1.89 4.55
C ALA A 89 -18.92 2.45 4.13
N ARG A 90 -20.00 2.08 4.84
CA ARG A 90 -21.32 2.65 4.60
C ARG A 90 -21.34 4.17 4.77
N ILE A 91 -20.79 4.69 5.87
CA ILE A 91 -20.70 6.14 6.09
C ILE A 91 -19.91 6.82 4.98
N PHE A 92 -18.76 6.27 4.56
CA PHE A 92 -18.00 6.80 3.44
C PHE A 92 -18.82 6.85 2.15
N THR A 93 -19.49 5.75 1.80
CA THR A 93 -20.33 5.66 0.60
C THR A 93 -21.51 6.63 0.64
N GLU A 94 -22.16 6.80 1.79
CA GLU A 94 -23.33 7.66 1.93
C GLU A 94 -22.98 9.15 2.03
N THR A 95 -21.80 9.51 2.56
CA THR A 95 -21.47 10.90 2.89
C THR A 95 -20.33 11.49 2.08
N MET A 96 -19.23 10.73 1.90
CA MET A 96 -18.00 11.24 1.28
C MET A 96 -17.94 10.95 -0.22
N ALA A 97 -18.35 9.75 -0.64
CA ALA A 97 -18.30 9.36 -2.05
C ALA A 97 -19.09 10.30 -2.99
N PRO A 98 -20.29 10.81 -2.64
CA PRO A 98 -20.99 11.77 -3.49
C PRO A 98 -20.22 13.08 -3.65
N PHE A 99 -19.62 13.59 -2.57
CA PHE A 99 -18.83 14.82 -2.59
C PHE A 99 -17.55 14.66 -3.42
N LEU A 100 -16.80 13.58 -3.21
CA LEU A 100 -15.58 13.28 -3.97
C LEU A 100 -15.88 13.08 -5.46
N ARG A 101 -17.01 12.44 -5.78
CA ARG A 101 -17.46 12.29 -7.17
C ARG A 101 -17.68 13.65 -7.84
N ASN A 102 -18.36 14.58 -7.16
CA ASN A 102 -18.59 15.92 -7.71
C ASN A 102 -17.26 16.64 -7.98
N ILE A 103 -16.28 16.55 -7.07
CA ILE A 103 -14.94 17.13 -7.29
C ILE A 103 -14.29 16.55 -8.56
N LEU A 104 -14.34 15.24 -8.75
CA LEU A 104 -13.75 14.57 -9.92
C LEU A 104 -14.47 14.95 -11.22
N GLU A 105 -15.80 14.99 -11.20
CA GLU A 105 -16.61 15.39 -12.36
C GLU A 105 -16.38 16.86 -12.73
N ASP A 106 -16.27 17.75 -11.75
CA ASP A 106 -16.03 19.18 -11.98
C ASP A 106 -14.60 19.47 -12.46
N ALA A 107 -13.61 18.73 -11.93
CA ALA A 107 -12.25 18.76 -12.45
C ALA A 107 -12.21 18.35 -13.93
N SER A 108 -12.93 17.29 -14.31
CA SER A 108 -12.98 16.81 -15.70
C SER A 108 -13.64 17.80 -16.68
N LYS A 109 -14.53 18.66 -16.19
CA LYS A 109 -15.19 19.71 -17.01
C LYS A 109 -14.32 20.94 -17.21
N THR A 110 -13.29 21.14 -16.39
CA THR A 110 -12.41 22.33 -16.45
C THR A 110 -11.31 22.18 -17.51
N GLU A 111 -11.10 20.97 -18.05
CA GLU A 111 -10.12 20.67 -19.10
C GLU A 111 -10.69 20.71 -20.54
N LEU A 112 -11.95 21.14 -20.72
CA LEU A 112 -12.62 21.38 -22.02
C LEU A 112 -12.94 22.87 -22.21
#